data_AF-B1H011-F1
#
_entry.id   AF-B1H011-F1
#
_cell.length_a   1.000
_cell.length_b   1.000
_cell.length_c   1.000
_cell.angle_alpha   90.00
_cell.angle_beta   90.00
_cell.angle_gamma   90.00
#
_symmetry.space_group_name_H-M   'P 1'
#
loop_
_entity.id
_entity.type
_entity.pdbx_description
1 polymer ?
#
loop_
_entity_poly.entity_id
_entity_poly.type
_entity_poly.pdbx_seq_one_letter_code
_entity_poly.pdbx_strand_id
1 'polypeptide(L)'
;MNYESIFIISPEVPAEKIEELTTKAVKIIEDSKGTFKMSQQFGKKRFAYPINKLREGSYVYTEFSGNGETVNALESFFKFNDLIVRFLTVKIEKKKVVAKKTAKSEPQAAKTTNDKGEIK
;
A
#
# COMPACT_ATOMS: atom_id res chain seq x y z
N MET A 1 12.37 -17.34 1.47
CA MET A 1 12.74 -16.07 2.12
C MET A 1 11.52 -15.15 2.12
N ASN A 2 11.40 -14.21 3.05
CA ASN A 2 10.26 -13.28 3.10
C ASN A 2 10.64 -11.95 2.46
N TYR A 3 9.72 -11.37 1.71
CA TYR A 3 9.89 -10.09 1.04
C TYR A 3 8.65 -9.23 1.23
N GLU A 4 8.88 -7.93 1.21
CA GLU A 4 7.83 -6.94 1.01
C GLU A 4 8.15 -6.11 -0.21
N SER A 5 7.11 -5.74 -0.94
CA SER A 5 7.21 -4.83 -2.07
C SER A 5 6.19 -3.72 -1.92
N ILE A 6 6.64 -2.49 -2.18
CA ILE A 6 5.77 -1.35 -2.37
C ILE A 6 5.95 -0.89 -3.80
N PHE A 7 4.85 -0.76 -4.53
CA PHE A 7 4.84 -0.16 -5.86
C PHE A 7 3.79 0.93 -5.95
N ILE A 8 4.11 1.93 -6.78
CA ILE A 8 3.35 3.15 -6.95
C ILE A 8 2.81 3.15 -8.37
N ILE A 9 1.49 3.26 -8.51
CA ILE A 9 0.79 3.34 -9.78
C ILE A 9 0.44 4.80 -10.07
N SER A 10 0.49 5.17 -11.36
CA SER A 10 0.07 6.49 -11.85
C SER A 10 -1.35 6.85 -11.34
N PRO A 11 -1.59 8.11 -10.91
CA PRO A 11 -2.86 8.51 -10.31
C PRO A 11 -4.02 8.59 -11.30
N GLU A 12 -3.72 8.58 -12.60
CA GLU A 12 -4.71 8.61 -13.68
C GLU A 12 -5.40 7.25 -13.90
N VAL A 13 -4.82 6.19 -13.33
CA VAL A 13 -5.34 4.83 -13.47
C VAL A 13 -6.59 4.63 -12.60
N PRO A 14 -7.70 4.13 -13.17
CA PRO A 14 -8.91 3.80 -12.39
C PRO A 14 -8.67 2.69 -11.36
N ALA A 15 -9.47 2.66 -10.29
CA ALA A 15 -9.34 1.68 -9.21
C ALA A 15 -9.44 0.23 -9.69
N GLU A 16 -10.34 -0.08 -10.62
CA GLU A 16 -10.49 -1.41 -11.22
C GLU A 16 -9.19 -1.90 -11.87
N LYS A 17 -8.47 -0.99 -12.54
CA LYS A 17 -7.20 -1.31 -13.20
C LYS A 17 -6.07 -1.49 -12.19
N ILE A 18 -6.11 -0.77 -11.07
CA ILE A 18 -5.18 -0.96 -9.94
C ILE A 18 -5.35 -2.37 -9.34
N GLU A 19 -6.59 -2.82 -9.15
CA GLU A 19 -6.90 -4.17 -8.68
C GLU A 19 -6.44 -5.25 -9.67
N GLU A 20 -6.66 -5.03 -10.98
CA GLU A 20 -6.17 -5.93 -12.02
C GLU A 20 -4.64 -6.07 -11.98
N LEU A 21 -3.91 -4.94 -11.86
CA LEU A 21 -2.45 -4.93 -11.76
C LEU A 21 -1.97 -5.63 -10.48
N THR A 22 -2.65 -5.41 -9.36
CA THR A 22 -2.34 -6.08 -8.09
C THR A 22 -2.53 -7.59 -8.22
N THR A 23 -3.64 -8.02 -8.83
CA THR A 23 -3.92 -9.44 -9.08
C THR A 23 -2.89 -10.07 -10.01
N LYS A 24 -2.46 -9.35 -11.06
CA LYS A 24 -1.38 -9.81 -11.94
C LYS A 24 -0.05 -9.95 -11.20
N ALA A 25 0.30 -9.01 -10.34
CA ALA A 25 1.49 -9.10 -9.50
C ALA A 25 1.45 -10.33 -8.59
N VAL A 26 0.29 -10.63 -7.98
CA VAL A 26 0.08 -11.84 -7.17
C VAL A 26 0.26 -13.12 -8.01
N LYS A 27 -0.34 -13.19 -9.20
CA LYS A 27 -0.16 -14.33 -10.10
C LYS A 27 1.31 -14.57 -10.46
N ILE A 28 2.05 -13.52 -10.79
CA ILE A 28 3.49 -13.64 -11.10
C ILE A 28 4.28 -14.21 -9.92
N ILE A 29 3.93 -13.82 -8.69
CA ILE A 29 4.54 -14.38 -7.48
C ILE A 29 4.25 -15.89 -7.40
N GLU A 30 3.00 -16.30 -7.59
CA GLU A 30 2.58 -17.71 -7.53
C GLU A 30 3.20 -18.55 -8.66
N ASP A 31 3.18 -18.06 -9.90
CA ASP A 31 3.77 -18.71 -11.07
C ASP A 31 5.28 -18.91 -10.91
N SER A 32 5.94 -17.98 -10.22
CA SER A 32 7.38 -18.05 -9.90
C SER A 32 7.68 -18.85 -8.63
N LYS A 33 6.77 -19.75 -8.23
CA LYS A 33 6.87 -20.63 -7.04
C LYS A 33 6.99 -19.87 -5.71
N GLY A 34 6.54 -18.62 -5.68
CA GLY A 34 6.37 -17.83 -4.47
C GLY A 34 5.03 -18.12 -3.81
N THR A 35 4.89 -17.69 -2.56
CA THR A 35 3.64 -17.72 -1.80
C THR A 35 3.26 -16.30 -1.43
N PHE A 36 2.12 -15.86 -1.94
CA PHE A 36 1.52 -14.60 -1.54
C PHE A 36 1.06 -14.66 -0.07
N LYS A 37 1.22 -13.56 0.68
CA LYS A 37 0.72 -13.47 2.06
C LYS A 37 -0.37 -12.43 2.22
N MET A 38 -0.11 -11.20 1.77
CA MET A 38 -1.03 -10.09 1.95
C MET A 38 -0.76 -8.99 0.94
N SER A 39 -1.82 -8.34 0.47
CA SER A 39 -1.73 -7.08 -0.28
C SER A 39 -2.62 -6.04 0.38
N GLN A 40 -2.15 -4.80 0.48
CA GLN A 40 -2.91 -3.69 1.00
C GLN A 40 -2.78 -2.50 0.06
N GLN A 41 -3.91 -1.97 -0.40
CA GLN A 41 -3.95 -0.72 -1.14
C GLN A 41 -4.09 0.45 -0.17
N PHE A 42 -3.20 1.43 -0.27
CA PHE A 42 -3.26 2.65 0.56
C PHE A 42 -3.98 3.81 -0.13
N GLY A 43 -4.41 3.64 -1.37
CA GLY A 43 -5.03 4.69 -2.18
C GLY A 43 -4.03 5.74 -2.67
N LYS A 44 -4.58 6.85 -3.18
CA LYS A 44 -3.80 7.98 -3.72
C LYS A 44 -3.15 8.77 -2.59
N LYS A 45 -1.84 9.02 -2.70
CA LYS A 45 -1.08 9.86 -1.78
C LYS A 45 -0.20 10.83 -2.55
N ARG A 46 -0.05 12.04 -2.01
CA ARG A 46 0.80 13.09 -2.57
C ARG A 46 2.27 12.83 -2.19
N PHE A 47 3.17 12.96 -3.16
CA PHE A 47 4.61 12.84 -2.95
C PHE A 47 5.19 14.14 -2.38
N ALA A 48 6.32 14.04 -1.68
CA ALA A 48 7.06 15.22 -1.21
C ALA A 48 7.72 16.00 -2.37
N TYR A 49 8.10 15.31 -3.45
CA TYR A 49 8.65 15.88 -4.67
C TYR A 49 8.09 15.13 -5.90
N PRO A 50 8.08 15.75 -7.09
CA PRO A 50 7.55 15.09 -8.28
C PRO A 50 8.38 13.86 -8.69
N ILE A 51 7.70 12.74 -8.93
CA ILE A 51 8.29 11.51 -9.48
C ILE A 51 7.75 11.35 -10.89
N ASN A 52 8.61 11.27 -11.90
CA ASN A 52 8.20 11.21 -13.32
C ASN A 52 7.18 12.31 -13.69
N LYS A 53 7.38 13.54 -13.18
CA LYS A 53 6.49 14.71 -13.32
C LYS A 53 5.12 14.60 -12.63
N LEU A 54 4.82 13.47 -11.96
CA LEU A 54 3.60 13.29 -11.17
C LEU A 54 3.80 13.76 -9.73
N ARG A 55 2.77 14.36 -9.14
CA ARG A 55 2.79 14.86 -7.75
C ARG A 55 2.12 13.92 -6.75
N GLU A 56 1.44 12.89 -7.24
CA GLU A 56 0.73 11.91 -6.44
C GLU A 56 0.71 10.56 -7.17
N GLY A 57 0.37 9.50 -6.43
CA GLY A 57 0.19 8.16 -6.98
C GLY A 57 -0.48 7.23 -6.00
N SER A 58 -0.98 6.11 -6.52
CA SER A 58 -1.66 5.08 -5.74
C SER A 58 -0.65 4.06 -5.23
N TYR A 59 -0.58 3.87 -3.91
CA TYR A 59 0.37 2.94 -3.30
C TYR A 59 -0.27 1.56 -3.06
N VAL A 60 0.47 0.52 -3.42
CA VAL A 60 0.13 -0.87 -3.12
C VAL A 60 1.29 -1.52 -2.38
N TYR A 61 0.99 -2.09 -1.22
CA TYR A 61 1.89 -2.90 -0.42
C TYR A 61 1.59 -4.38 -0.64
N THR A 62 2.63 -5.19 -0.82
CA THR A 62 2.50 -6.64 -0.99
C THR A 62 3.58 -7.36 -0.18
N GLU A 63 3.15 -8.28 0.70
CA GLU A 63 4.03 -9.21 1.43
C GLU A 63 3.94 -10.59 0.77
N PHE A 64 5.09 -11.20 0.52
CA PHE A 64 5.18 -12.53 -0.07
C PHE A 64 6.43 -13.28 0.40
N SER A 65 6.47 -14.58 0.17
CA SER A 65 7.67 -15.39 0.32
C SER A 65 8.07 -16.04 -0.98
N GLY A 66 9.37 -16.18 -1.22
CA GLY A 66 9.88 -16.79 -2.45
C GLY A 66 11.39 -16.96 -2.46
N ASN A 67 11.91 -17.32 -3.62
CA ASN A 67 13.35 -17.33 -3.92
C ASN A 67 13.74 -16.01 -4.63
N GLY A 68 15.00 -15.90 -5.09
CA GLY A 68 15.45 -14.71 -5.83
C GLY A 68 14.82 -14.58 -7.23
N GLU A 69 14.44 -15.69 -7.85
CA GLU A 69 13.78 -15.70 -9.17
C GLU A 69 12.38 -15.08 -9.09
N THR A 70 11.62 -15.36 -8.03
CA THR A 70 10.32 -14.72 -7.77
C THR A 70 10.46 -13.20 -7.72
N VAL A 71 11.49 -12.69 -7.06
CA VAL A 71 11.76 -11.25 -6.97
C VAL A 71 12.12 -10.69 -8.35
N ASN A 72 13.01 -11.35 -9.09
CA ASN A 72 13.42 -10.91 -10.43
C ASN A 72 12.24 -10.87 -11.41
N ALA A 73 11.35 -11.85 -11.38
CA ALA A 73 10.16 -11.90 -12.23
C ALA A 73 9.20 -10.74 -11.89
N LEU A 74 8.97 -10.51 -10.60
CA LEU A 74 8.12 -9.43 -10.12
C LEU A 74 8.68 -8.05 -10.47
N GLU A 75 9.98 -7.82 -10.24
CA GLU A 75 10.64 -6.56 -10.61
C GLU A 75 10.65 -6.34 -12.11
N SER A 76 10.80 -7.40 -12.91
CA SER A 76 10.72 -7.30 -14.37
C SER A 76 9.34 -6.83 -14.81
N PHE A 77 8.28 -7.43 -14.26
CA PHE A 77 6.91 -6.97 -14.51
C PHE A 77 6.70 -5.50 -14.14
N PHE A 78 7.25 -5.05 -13.00
CA PHE A 78 7.16 -3.64 -12.61
C PHE A 78 7.93 -2.71 -13.56
N LYS A 79 9.10 -3.12 -14.03
CA LYS A 79 9.92 -2.32 -14.96
C LYS A 79 9.29 -2.19 -16.35
N PHE A 80 8.63 -3.24 -16.85
CA PHE A 80 8.00 -3.24 -18.18
C PHE A 80 6.60 -2.61 -18.20
N ASN A 81 6.04 -2.30 -17.03
CA ASN A 81 4.70 -1.75 -16.93
C ASN A 81 4.76 -0.24 -16.71
N ASP A 82 4.52 0.54 -17.76
CA ASP A 82 4.58 2.01 -17.74
C ASP A 82 3.63 2.66 -16.72
N LEU A 83 2.60 1.94 -16.27
CA LEU A 83 1.67 2.42 -15.25
C LEU A 83 2.31 2.47 -13.86
N ILE A 84 3.39 1.72 -13.64
CA ILE A 84 4.12 1.64 -12.37
C ILE A 84 5.29 2.62 -12.43
N VAL A 85 5.18 3.69 -11.65
CA VAL A 85 6.12 4.82 -11.71
C VAL A 85 7.34 4.62 -10.82
N ARG A 86 7.20 3.78 -9.79
CA ARG A 86 8.28 3.42 -8.86
C ARG A 86 7.91 2.15 -8.10
N PHE A 87 8.90 1.37 -7.74
CA PHE A 87 8.75 0.24 -6.83
C PHE A 87 9.99 0.10 -5.94
N LEU A 88 9.83 -0.61 -4.83
CA LEU A 88 10.90 -1.00 -3.92
C LEU A 88 10.55 -2.38 -3.36
N THR A 89 11.46 -3.34 -3.53
CA THR A 89 11.36 -4.66 -2.92
C THR A 89 12.46 -4.85 -1.89
N VAL A 90 12.09 -5.32 -0.70
CA VAL A 90 12.99 -5.46 0.45
C VAL A 90 12.87 -6.87 1.01
N LYS A 91 14.02 -7.48 1.31
CA LYS A 91 14.09 -8.76 2.01
C LYS A 91 13.87 -8.56 3.50
N ILE A 92 12.92 -9.30 4.07
CA ILE A 92 12.60 -9.27 5.50
C ILE A 92 13.42 -10.37 6.19
N GLU A 93 14.38 -9.98 7.03
CA GLU A 93 15.21 -10.93 7.78
C GLU A 93 14.50 -11.43 9.06
N LYS A 94 13.85 -10.53 9.81
CA LYS A 94 13.01 -10.83 10.98
C LYS A 94 11.92 -9.77 11.08
N LYS A 95 10.64 -10.18 11.15
CA LYS A 95 9.51 -9.25 11.31
C LYS A 95 9.65 -8.60 12.70
N LYS A 96 10.17 -7.36 12.77
CA LYS A 96 10.08 -6.56 14.00
C LYS A 96 8.60 -6.33 14.22
N VAL A 97 8.01 -7.07 15.16
CA VAL A 97 6.62 -6.91 15.56
C VAL A 97 6.53 -5.56 16.26
N VAL A 98 6.36 -4.48 15.50
CA VAL A 98 5.94 -3.21 16.07
C VAL A 98 4.46 -3.41 16.38
N ALA A 99 4.18 -3.85 17.60
CA ALA A 99 2.83 -3.97 18.12
C ALA A 99 2.13 -2.63 17.88
N LYS A 100 1.19 -2.58 16.92
CA LYS A 100 0.24 -1.49 16.83
C LYS A 100 -0.55 -1.52 18.13
N LYS A 101 -0.24 -0.60 19.05
CA LYS A 101 -1.21 -0.13 20.04
C LYS A 101 -2.34 0.49 19.23
N THR A 102 -3.35 -0.31 18.89
CA THR A 102 -4.68 0.19 18.55
C THR A 102 -5.24 0.84 19.81
N ALA A 103 -4.94 2.12 19.98
CA ALA A 103 -5.66 2.97 20.90
C ALA A 103 -7.11 3.08 20.40
N LYS A 104 -8.00 2.44 21.14
CA LYS A 104 -9.44 2.45 21.00
C LYS A 104 -9.96 3.64 21.81
N SER A 105 -10.39 4.73 21.15
CA SER A 105 -11.47 5.63 21.63
C SER A 105 -11.62 6.87 20.72
N GLU A 106 -12.62 6.87 19.84
CA GLU A 106 -13.50 8.04 19.69
C GLU A 106 -14.66 7.84 20.69
N PRO A 107 -15.12 8.89 21.38
CA PRO A 107 -15.88 9.97 20.73
C PRO A 107 -15.34 11.38 21.01
N GLN A 108 -15.36 12.20 19.96
CA GLN A 108 -15.17 13.65 20.02
C GLN A 108 -16.28 14.31 20.83
N ALA A 109 -15.90 15.10 21.84
CA ALA A 109 -16.76 16.05 22.53
C ALA A 109 -16.25 17.46 22.21
N ALA A 110 -17.10 18.31 21.62
CA ALA A 110 -16.97 19.75 21.67
C ALA A 110 -18.37 20.38 21.85
N LYS A 111 -18.52 21.07 22.98
CA LYS A 111 -19.70 21.81 23.46
C LYS A 111 -19.68 23.26 22.94
N THR A 112 -20.84 23.89 22.82
CA THR A 112 -21.07 25.35 23.05
C THR A 112 -22.55 25.50 23.44
N THR A 113 -22.94 25.47 24.73
CA THR A 113 -23.17 26.57 25.70
C THR A 113 -24.01 27.76 25.22
N ASN A 114 -25.15 27.97 25.90
CA ASN A 114 -25.65 29.21 26.56
C ASN A 114 -27.02 28.85 27.19
N ASP A 115 -27.14 28.57 28.49
CA ASP A 115 -27.25 29.43 29.70
C ASP A 115 -28.54 30.27 29.85
N LYS A 116 -29.15 30.13 31.05
CA LYS A 116 -30.26 30.86 31.71
C LYS A 116 -31.69 30.72 31.15
N GLY A 117 -32.74 30.50 31.95
CA GLY A 117 -32.91 30.39 33.40
C GLY A 117 -34.41 30.31 33.78
N GLU A 118 -34.68 29.92 35.03
CA GLU A 118 -35.91 30.13 35.84
C GLU A 118 -37.21 29.40 35.40
N ILE A 119 -37.63 28.34 36.10
CA ILE A 119 -38.51 28.34 37.30
C ILE A 119 -39.84 29.06 37.07
N LYS A 120 -40.88 28.32 36.67
CA LYS A 120 -42.12 28.14 37.46
C LYS A 120 -42.99 27.03 36.91
#